data_AF-A0A399HW84-F1
#
_entry.id   AF-A0A399HW84-F1
#
_cell.length_a   1.000
_cell.length_b   1.000
_cell.length_c   1.000
_cell.angle_alpha   90.00
_cell.angle_beta   90.00
_cell.angle_gamma   90.00
#
_symmetry.space_group_name_H-M   'P 1'
#
loop_
_entity.id
_entity.type
_entity.pdbx_description
1 polymer ?
#
loop_
_entity_poly.entity_id
_entity_poly.type
_entity_poly.pdbx_seq_one_letter_code
_entity_poly.pdbx_strand_id
1 'polypeptide(L)'
;PRGALHSIHSAARGLRFAPPVRLGHVIRMKNEDMKMPDNPNSRRNFSIARPVLYACTLGIVGFISGYFGPIVLNPSANQGPLFGIFFTGPLGAIAGLILGVIVELKRTDSDAILPIAALTLAIFTLYQSLPTDMYQGFIIDAEVIGCEPPASFVSAAVERWDRIKSTPDYKLRPEWKSDVVQMVTTQKGAVLKLKVNRKRKIYEQRKPWNRGHLIATEWESVGTAENYFLRDRGSCSEIRIGEKLLYSPIWEESQVSPPDVLPTFLGFHTLQPVPPKFEPFAK
;
A
#
# COMPACT_ATOMS: atom_id res chain seq x y z
N PRO A 1 5.53 4.87 60.30
CA PRO A 1 5.52 6.32 60.00
C PRO A 1 4.28 6.68 59.16
N ARG A 2 3.22 7.10 59.86
CA ARG A 2 1.92 7.52 59.32
C ARG A 2 1.89 9.05 59.13
N GLY A 3 1.20 9.54 58.11
CA GLY A 3 0.72 10.93 57.98
C GLY A 3 -0.29 10.98 56.83
N ALA A 4 -1.60 10.99 57.09
CA ALA A 4 -2.47 12.12 57.46
C ALA A 4 -2.84 12.97 56.22
N LEU A 5 -4.01 12.76 55.62
CA LEU A 5 -5.29 13.46 55.91
C LEU A 5 -5.28 14.93 55.49
N HIS A 6 -6.07 15.27 54.46
CA HIS A 6 -6.95 16.44 54.52
C HIS A 6 -8.13 16.30 53.55
N SER A 7 -9.31 16.34 54.15
CA SER A 7 -10.63 16.51 53.55
C SER A 7 -11.21 17.82 54.12
N ILE A 8 -12.38 18.22 53.60
CA ILE A 8 -13.42 19.10 54.18
C ILE A 8 -13.51 20.54 53.62
N HIS A 9 -14.61 20.80 52.89
CA HIS A 9 -15.67 21.84 53.07
C HIS A 9 -16.25 22.24 51.69
N SER A 10 -17.49 21.95 51.29
CA SER A 10 -18.85 22.20 51.83
C SER A 10 -19.39 23.63 51.64
N ALA A 11 -20.44 23.71 50.81
CA ALA A 11 -21.69 24.47 50.96
C ALA A 11 -21.77 26.01 50.74
N ALA A 12 -22.60 26.39 49.75
CA ALA A 12 -23.64 27.45 49.81
C ALA A 12 -24.54 27.27 48.57
N ARG A 13 -25.79 26.79 48.61
CA ARG A 13 -27.02 27.19 49.32
C ARG A 13 -27.61 28.53 48.83
N GLY A 14 -28.51 28.42 47.86
CA GLY A 14 -29.83 29.06 47.88
C GLY A 14 -29.97 30.44 47.25
N LEU A 15 -30.88 30.54 46.27
CA LEU A 15 -31.86 31.65 46.20
C LEU A 15 -33.07 31.20 45.39
N ARG A 16 -34.20 31.12 46.10
CA ARG A 16 -35.56 30.92 45.59
C ARG A 16 -36.06 32.27 45.07
N PHE A 17 -36.69 32.29 43.89
CA PHE A 17 -37.69 33.31 43.56
C PHE A 17 -38.76 32.70 42.65
N ALA A 18 -39.98 32.67 43.18
CA ALA A 18 -41.26 32.57 42.48
C ALA A 18 -42.29 33.30 43.36
N PRO A 19 -43.45 33.76 42.87
CA PRO A 19 -43.85 34.20 41.52
C PRO A 19 -44.46 35.63 41.56
N PRO A 20 -45.13 36.10 40.49
CA PRO A 20 -46.53 36.42 40.72
C PRO A 20 -47.49 35.90 39.64
N VAL A 21 -48.70 35.67 40.15
CA VAL A 21 -49.97 35.32 39.53
C VAL A 21 -50.36 36.32 38.42
N ARG A 22 -50.87 35.81 37.29
CA ARG A 22 -51.84 36.54 36.47
C ARG A 22 -52.94 35.61 35.97
N LEU A 23 -54.13 35.81 36.54
CA LEU A 23 -55.41 35.36 36.03
C LEU A 23 -55.66 35.93 34.63
N GLY A 24 -56.17 35.08 33.75
CA GLY A 24 -56.61 35.45 32.41
C GLY A 24 -57.28 34.25 31.72
N HIS A 25 -58.48 33.93 32.18
CA HIS A 25 -59.38 32.96 31.56
C HIS A 25 -59.70 33.38 30.11
N VAL A 26 -59.32 32.55 29.13
CA VAL A 26 -60.03 32.45 27.85
C VAL A 26 -60.16 30.97 27.53
N ILE A 27 -61.30 30.39 27.91
CA ILE A 27 -61.73 29.07 27.46
C ILE A 27 -62.08 29.24 25.98
N ARG A 28 -61.12 28.96 25.10
CA ARG A 28 -61.38 28.77 23.67
C ARG A 28 -61.56 27.26 23.45
N MET A 29 -62.78 26.78 23.64
CA MET A 29 -63.19 25.50 23.08
C MET A 29 -63.04 25.60 21.56
N LYS A 30 -62.06 24.90 21.00
CA LYS A 30 -61.90 24.77 19.55
C LYS A 30 -61.56 23.33 19.22
N ASN A 31 -62.61 22.57 18.94
CA ASN A 31 -62.63 21.31 18.21
C ASN A 31 -61.56 20.29 18.63
N GLU A 32 -61.73 19.75 19.84
CA GLU A 32 -61.52 18.31 20.00
C GLU A 32 -62.72 17.60 19.35
N ASP A 33 -62.52 16.37 18.87
CA ASP A 33 -63.53 15.50 18.23
C ASP A 33 -63.77 15.67 16.72
N MET A 34 -62.70 15.55 15.94
CA MET A 34 -62.76 14.67 14.76
C MET A 34 -61.36 14.21 14.33
N LYS A 35 -60.71 13.40 15.17
CA LYS A 35 -59.65 12.50 14.68
C LYS A 35 -60.34 11.45 13.82
N MET A 36 -60.40 11.71 12.52
CA MET A 36 -60.71 10.70 11.52
C MET A 36 -59.86 9.46 11.86
N PRO A 37 -60.45 8.26 11.97
CA PRO A 37 -59.66 7.05 12.17
C PRO A 37 -58.67 6.97 11.02
N ASP A 38 -57.37 6.94 11.35
CA ASP A 38 -56.30 6.75 10.38
C ASP A 38 -56.66 5.56 9.51
N ASN A 39 -56.92 5.82 8.23
CA ASN A 39 -57.29 4.80 7.27
C ASN A 39 -56.19 3.72 7.28
N PRO A 40 -56.46 2.50 7.77
CA PRO A 40 -55.46 1.44 7.88
C PRO A 40 -54.97 0.97 6.51
N ASN A 41 -55.62 1.41 5.42
CA ASN A 41 -55.24 1.18 4.03
C ASN A 41 -54.51 2.35 3.38
N SER A 42 -53.99 3.32 4.15
CA SER A 42 -52.97 4.25 3.63
C SER A 42 -51.67 3.47 3.39
N ARG A 43 -51.63 2.74 2.27
CA ARG A 43 -50.41 2.21 1.68
C ARG A 43 -49.52 3.42 1.43
N ARG A 44 -48.61 3.74 2.36
CA ARG A 44 -47.55 4.71 2.08
C ARG A 44 -46.81 4.18 0.85
N ASN A 45 -46.96 4.88 -0.26
CA ASN A 45 -46.29 4.54 -1.50
C ASN A 45 -44.77 4.53 -1.25
N PHE A 46 -44.09 3.53 -1.80
CA PHE A 46 -42.63 3.43 -1.72
C PHE A 46 -41.99 4.72 -2.22
N SER A 47 -41.20 5.40 -1.38
CA SER A 47 -40.55 6.64 -1.76
C SER A 47 -39.17 6.37 -2.33
N ILE A 48 -38.96 6.74 -3.60
CA ILE A 48 -37.66 6.60 -4.29
C ILE A 48 -36.62 7.60 -3.75
N ALA A 49 -37.05 8.66 -3.06
CA ALA A 49 -36.18 9.73 -2.58
C ALA A 49 -35.10 9.24 -1.59
N ARG A 50 -35.47 8.34 -0.67
CA ARG A 50 -34.52 7.78 0.32
C ARG A 50 -33.42 6.94 -0.33
N PRO A 51 -33.73 5.94 -1.17
CA PRO A 51 -32.72 5.21 -1.95
C PRO A 51 -31.78 6.09 -2.76
N VAL A 52 -32.30 7.12 -3.44
CA VAL A 52 -31.49 8.06 -4.23
C VAL A 52 -30.58 8.90 -3.34
N LEU A 53 -31.06 9.40 -2.21
CA LEU A 53 -30.24 10.15 -1.25
C LEU A 53 -29.07 9.31 -0.73
N TYR A 54 -29.32 8.04 -0.40
CA TYR A 54 -28.28 7.13 0.06
C TYR A 54 -27.26 6.85 -1.05
N ALA A 55 -27.73 6.60 -2.28
CA ALA A 55 -26.86 6.39 -3.45
C ALA A 55 -25.96 7.61 -3.71
N CYS A 56 -26.52 8.82 -3.77
CA CYS A 56 -25.74 10.04 -3.99
C CYS A 56 -24.73 10.28 -2.86
N THR A 57 -25.16 10.14 -1.60
CA THR A 57 -24.29 10.39 -0.44
C THR A 57 -23.12 9.42 -0.39
N LEU A 58 -23.39 8.11 -0.44
CA LEU A 58 -22.32 7.11 -0.39
C LEU A 58 -21.45 7.14 -1.67
N GLY A 59 -22.03 7.47 -2.83
CA GLY A 59 -21.28 7.67 -4.06
C GLY A 59 -20.31 8.85 -3.97
N ILE A 60 -20.76 10.00 -3.47
CA ILE A 60 -19.90 11.18 -3.26
C ILE A 60 -18.81 10.90 -2.22
N VAL A 61 -19.15 10.26 -1.10
CA VAL A 61 -18.18 9.91 -0.06
C VAL A 61 -17.14 8.94 -0.59
N GLY A 62 -17.57 7.87 -1.26
CA GLY A 62 -16.68 6.92 -1.90
C GLY A 62 -15.78 7.59 -2.94
N PHE A 63 -16.32 8.50 -3.75
CA PHE A 63 -15.57 9.28 -4.73
C PHE A 63 -14.52 10.17 -4.06
N ILE A 64 -14.90 11.01 -3.10
CA ILE A 64 -13.97 11.95 -2.43
C ILE A 64 -12.86 11.17 -1.72
N SER A 65 -13.21 10.14 -0.93
CA SER A 65 -12.23 9.34 -0.21
C SER A 65 -11.30 8.58 -1.16
N GLY A 66 -11.82 8.01 -2.26
CA GLY A 66 -11.00 7.28 -3.23
C GLY A 66 -10.22 8.18 -4.20
N TYR A 67 -10.64 9.43 -4.40
CA TYR A 67 -9.95 10.41 -5.22
C TYR A 67 -8.79 11.05 -4.44
N PHE A 68 -9.08 11.61 -3.26
CA PHE A 68 -8.08 12.34 -2.46
C PHE A 68 -7.27 11.43 -1.55
N GLY A 69 -7.81 10.30 -1.12
CA GLY A 69 -7.12 9.35 -0.23
C GLY A 69 -5.75 8.92 -0.77
N PRO A 70 -5.67 8.33 -1.97
CA PRO A 70 -4.39 7.92 -2.57
C PRO A 70 -3.42 9.10 -2.78
N ILE A 71 -3.91 10.27 -3.21
CA ILE A 71 -3.07 11.46 -3.43
C ILE A 71 -2.36 11.89 -2.16
N VAL A 72 -3.08 11.89 -1.02
CA VAL A 72 -2.53 12.35 0.26
C VAL A 72 -1.72 11.26 0.95
N LEU A 73 -2.21 10.01 0.95
CA LEU A 73 -1.62 8.92 1.72
C LEU A 73 -0.49 8.20 0.98
N ASN A 74 -0.56 8.10 -0.35
CA ASN A 74 0.40 7.39 -1.18
C ASN A 74 0.70 8.15 -2.50
N PRO A 75 1.38 9.31 -2.44
CA PRO A 75 1.63 10.15 -3.62
C PRO A 75 2.53 9.49 -4.67
N SER A 76 3.24 8.40 -4.33
CA SER A 76 4.05 7.66 -5.29
C SER A 76 3.24 6.63 -6.09
N ALA A 77 1.98 6.37 -5.73
CA ALA A 77 1.14 5.46 -6.48
C ALA A 77 0.67 6.16 -7.76
N ASN A 78 1.01 5.56 -8.90
CA ASN A 78 0.56 6.00 -10.22
C ASN A 78 -0.96 5.79 -10.45
N GLN A 79 -1.69 5.24 -9.48
CA GLN A 79 -3.13 4.93 -9.60
C GLN A 79 -4.07 6.07 -9.17
N GLY A 80 -3.55 7.12 -8.53
CA GLY A 80 -4.18 8.45 -8.32
C GLY A 80 -5.73 8.53 -8.25
N PRO A 81 -6.33 9.56 -8.87
CA PRO A 81 -7.79 9.78 -8.97
C PRO A 81 -8.64 8.63 -9.51
N LEU A 82 -8.02 7.69 -10.24
CA LEU A 82 -8.73 6.66 -10.99
C LEU A 82 -9.49 5.71 -10.05
N PHE A 83 -8.95 5.46 -8.86
CA PHE A 83 -9.60 4.62 -7.86
C PHE A 83 -10.94 5.21 -7.40
N GLY A 84 -10.98 6.52 -7.15
CA GLY A 84 -12.20 7.27 -6.82
C GLY A 84 -13.25 7.26 -7.93
N ILE A 85 -12.81 7.54 -9.16
CA ILE A 85 -13.68 7.70 -10.33
C ILE A 85 -14.29 6.37 -10.77
N PHE A 86 -13.47 5.32 -10.90
CA PHE A 86 -13.91 4.08 -11.52
C PHE A 86 -14.41 3.04 -10.53
N PHE A 87 -13.99 3.10 -9.26
CA PHE A 87 -14.30 2.05 -8.28
C PHE A 87 -15.12 2.58 -7.12
N THR A 88 -14.52 3.34 -6.20
CA THR A 88 -15.15 3.61 -4.90
C THR A 88 -16.36 4.54 -5.01
N GLY A 89 -16.38 5.49 -5.95
CA GLY A 89 -17.55 6.31 -6.24
C GLY A 89 -18.74 5.48 -6.76
N PRO A 90 -18.62 4.80 -7.91
CA PRO A 90 -19.69 3.95 -8.44
C PRO A 90 -20.14 2.84 -7.48
N LEU A 91 -19.20 2.13 -6.84
CA LEU A 91 -19.54 1.09 -5.86
C LEU A 91 -20.23 1.67 -4.62
N GLY A 92 -19.81 2.85 -4.15
CA GLY A 92 -20.47 3.59 -3.09
C GLY A 92 -21.92 3.93 -3.45
N ALA A 93 -22.17 4.38 -4.69
CA ALA A 93 -23.52 4.69 -5.17
C ALA A 93 -24.42 3.44 -5.24
N ILE A 94 -23.90 2.32 -5.75
CA ILE A 94 -24.62 1.04 -5.80
C ILE A 94 -24.93 0.54 -4.39
N ALA A 95 -23.95 0.55 -3.50
CA ALA A 95 -24.14 0.15 -2.10
C ALA A 95 -25.15 1.05 -1.37
N GLY A 96 -25.11 2.36 -1.63
CA GLY A 96 -26.07 3.32 -1.10
C GLY A 96 -27.49 3.07 -1.61
N LEU A 97 -27.66 2.80 -2.90
CA LEU A 97 -28.96 2.46 -3.47
C LEU A 97 -29.55 1.20 -2.79
N ILE A 98 -28.75 0.14 -2.67
CA ILE A 98 -29.16 -1.12 -2.02
C ILE A 98 -29.55 -0.86 -0.56
N LEU A 99 -28.69 -0.16 0.19
CA LEU A 99 -28.94 0.14 1.61
C LEU A 99 -30.20 0.99 1.79
N GLY A 100 -30.39 2.01 0.97
CA GLY A 100 -31.57 2.87 1.03
C GLY A 100 -32.86 2.15 0.67
N VAL A 101 -32.83 1.21 -0.30
CA VAL A 101 -33.97 0.31 -0.57
C VAL A 101 -34.27 -0.55 0.65
N ILE A 102 -33.25 -1.13 1.30
CA ILE A 102 -33.44 -1.95 2.51
C ILE A 102 -34.03 -1.12 3.66
N VAL A 103 -33.54 0.10 3.89
CA VAL A 103 -34.04 1.01 4.93
C VAL A 103 -35.51 1.38 4.67
N GLU A 104 -35.86 1.69 3.42
CA GLU A 104 -37.23 2.01 3.02
C GLU A 104 -38.18 0.80 3.18
N LEU A 105 -37.73 -0.39 2.76
CA LEU A 105 -38.51 -1.64 2.91
C LEU A 105 -38.71 -2.03 4.38
N LYS A 106 -37.67 -1.88 5.21
CA LYS A 106 -37.73 -2.18 6.66
C LYS A 106 -38.34 -1.05 7.49
N ARG A 107 -38.66 0.10 6.88
CA ARG A 107 -39.20 1.29 7.54
C ARG A 107 -38.39 1.69 8.76
N THR A 108 -37.06 1.62 8.65
CA THR A 108 -36.17 1.97 9.74
C THR A 108 -35.97 3.47 9.78
N ASP A 109 -36.52 4.15 10.79
CA ASP A 109 -36.40 5.61 10.97
C ASP A 109 -35.15 6.02 11.76
N SER A 110 -34.05 5.28 11.61
CA SER A 110 -32.79 5.65 12.24
C SER A 110 -31.97 6.56 11.31
N ASP A 111 -31.98 7.85 11.61
CA ASP A 111 -31.16 8.86 10.92
C ASP A 111 -29.65 8.62 11.06
N ALA A 112 -29.24 7.72 11.97
CA ALA A 112 -27.84 7.35 12.18
C ALA A 112 -27.29 6.38 11.12
N ILE A 113 -28.13 5.68 10.35
CA ILE A 113 -27.67 4.65 9.41
C ILE A 113 -26.80 5.25 8.31
N LEU A 114 -27.26 6.33 7.68
CA LEU A 114 -26.54 6.97 6.59
C LEU A 114 -25.16 7.51 7.00
N PRO A 115 -25.01 8.30 8.10
CA PRO A 115 -23.70 8.79 8.51
C PRO A 115 -22.77 7.67 8.97
N ILE A 116 -23.27 6.62 9.63
CA ILE A 116 -22.44 5.46 10.00
C ILE A 116 -21.95 4.73 8.75
N ALA A 117 -22.82 4.50 7.76
CA ALA A 117 -22.44 3.85 6.51
C ALA A 117 -21.43 4.71 5.73
N ALA A 118 -21.64 6.03 5.67
CA ALA A 118 -20.72 6.98 5.05
C ALA A 118 -19.35 6.98 5.72
N LEU A 119 -19.30 7.08 7.05
CA LEU A 119 -18.06 7.06 7.82
C LEU A 119 -17.33 5.72 7.65
N THR A 120 -18.06 4.60 7.71
CA THR A 120 -17.49 3.26 7.52
C THR A 120 -16.88 3.12 6.13
N LEU A 121 -17.60 3.54 5.08
CA LEU A 121 -17.11 3.52 3.70
C LEU A 121 -15.87 4.40 3.54
N ALA A 122 -15.87 5.61 4.11
CA ALA A 122 -14.73 6.52 4.07
C ALA A 122 -13.49 5.92 4.75
N ILE A 123 -13.62 5.42 5.98
CA ILE A 123 -12.53 4.78 6.72
C ILE A 123 -11.98 3.58 5.96
N PHE A 124 -12.86 2.70 5.48
CA PHE A 124 -12.45 1.53 4.70
C PHE A 124 -11.70 1.95 3.44
N THR A 125 -12.21 2.93 2.70
CA THR A 125 -11.58 3.43 1.46
C THR A 125 -10.21 4.04 1.74
N LEU A 126 -10.08 4.85 2.79
CA LEU A 126 -8.81 5.45 3.20
C LEU A 126 -7.81 4.39 3.68
N TYR A 127 -8.28 3.36 4.38
CA TYR A 127 -7.45 2.23 4.79
C TYR A 127 -6.87 1.47 3.59
N GLN A 128 -7.68 1.20 2.56
CA GLN A 128 -7.21 0.59 1.31
C GLN A 128 -6.25 1.49 0.52
N SER A 129 -6.32 2.82 0.75
CA SER A 129 -5.44 3.80 0.12
C SER A 129 -4.08 3.94 0.85
N LEU A 130 -3.88 3.26 1.97
CA LEU A 130 -2.62 3.31 2.70
C LEU A 130 -1.49 2.68 1.86
N PRO A 131 -0.29 3.28 1.87
CA PRO A 131 0.84 2.74 1.13
C PRO A 131 1.26 1.39 1.69
N THR A 132 1.59 0.46 0.78
CA THR A 132 2.26 -0.78 1.12
C THR A 132 3.73 -0.53 1.42
N ASP A 133 4.34 -1.47 2.15
CA ASP A 133 5.77 -1.40 2.45
C ASP A 133 6.57 -1.52 1.14
N MET A 134 7.57 -0.66 0.97
CA MET A 134 8.37 -0.59 -0.25
C MET A 134 9.55 -1.54 -0.14
N TYR A 135 9.73 -2.40 -1.14
CA TYR A 135 10.89 -3.26 -1.21
C TYR A 135 12.16 -2.44 -1.40
N GLN A 136 13.13 -2.61 -0.50
CA GLN A 136 14.40 -1.89 -0.52
C GLN A 136 15.57 -2.74 -1.02
N GLY A 137 15.40 -4.07 -1.03
CA GLY A 137 16.44 -5.02 -1.42
C GLY A 137 16.40 -6.28 -0.56
N PHE A 138 17.46 -7.07 -0.63
CA PHE A 138 17.60 -8.29 0.14
C PHE A 138 19.07 -8.54 0.51
N ILE A 139 19.27 -9.34 1.54
CA ILE A 139 20.58 -9.87 1.95
C ILE A 139 20.59 -11.35 1.61
N ILE A 140 21.72 -11.83 1.11
CA ILE A 140 22.02 -13.25 0.95
C ILE A 140 23.18 -13.64 1.84
N ASP A 141 23.07 -14.81 2.46
CA ASP A 141 24.16 -15.56 3.09
C ASP A 141 24.49 -16.71 2.14
N ALA A 142 25.67 -16.65 1.53
CA ALA A 142 26.04 -17.55 0.46
C ALA A 142 27.50 -17.99 0.56
N GLU A 143 27.77 -19.14 -0.03
CA GLU A 143 29.11 -19.72 -0.12
C GLU A 143 29.58 -19.71 -1.58
N VAL A 144 30.82 -19.26 -1.81
CA VAL A 144 31.42 -19.27 -3.15
C VAL A 144 31.76 -20.70 -3.54
N ILE A 145 31.12 -21.23 -4.58
CA ILE A 145 31.41 -22.58 -5.09
C ILE A 145 32.13 -22.58 -6.44
N GLY A 146 32.24 -21.42 -7.09
CA GLY A 146 32.96 -21.27 -8.34
C GLY A 146 33.13 -19.81 -8.75
N CYS A 147 34.06 -19.58 -9.67
CA CYS A 147 34.29 -18.28 -10.28
C CYS A 147 34.69 -18.46 -11.75
N GLU A 148 34.08 -17.68 -12.63
CA GLU A 148 34.35 -17.68 -14.06
C GLU A 148 34.49 -16.25 -14.60
N PRO A 149 35.29 -16.06 -15.66
CA PRO A 149 35.39 -14.75 -16.31
C PRO A 149 34.05 -14.40 -17.00
N PRO A 150 33.61 -13.12 -16.98
CA PRO A 150 32.36 -12.73 -17.64
C PRO A 150 32.26 -13.12 -19.11
N ALA A 151 33.41 -13.18 -19.79
CA ALA A 151 33.52 -13.61 -21.18
C ALA A 151 32.93 -15.00 -21.46
N SER A 152 32.92 -15.93 -20.50
CA SER A 152 32.35 -17.28 -20.70
C SER A 152 30.82 -17.27 -20.86
N PHE A 153 30.14 -16.21 -20.40
CA PHE A 153 28.68 -16.07 -20.45
C PHE A 153 28.18 -15.24 -21.63
N VAL A 154 29.08 -14.58 -22.36
CA VAL A 154 28.73 -13.61 -23.42
C VAL A 154 27.99 -14.27 -24.58
N SER A 155 28.45 -15.43 -25.05
CA SER A 155 27.84 -16.13 -26.19
C SER A 155 26.37 -16.49 -25.90
N ALA A 156 26.11 -17.07 -24.74
CA ALA A 156 24.76 -17.42 -24.28
C ALA A 156 23.87 -16.16 -24.11
N ALA A 157 24.43 -15.06 -23.60
CA ALA A 157 23.72 -13.80 -23.46
C ALA A 157 23.37 -13.19 -24.83
N VAL A 158 24.30 -13.18 -25.79
CA VAL A 158 24.08 -12.71 -27.17
C VAL A 158 22.97 -13.53 -27.84
N GLU A 159 23.01 -14.85 -27.73
CA GLU A 159 21.97 -15.73 -28.28
C GLU A 159 20.60 -15.44 -27.66
N ARG A 160 20.54 -15.21 -26.34
CA ARG A 160 19.30 -14.80 -25.65
C ARG A 160 18.73 -13.51 -26.23
N TRP A 161 19.57 -12.50 -26.45
CA TRP A 161 19.13 -11.22 -27.03
C TRP A 161 18.74 -11.35 -28.52
N ASP A 162 19.43 -12.19 -29.29
CA ASP A 162 19.05 -12.50 -30.67
C ASP A 162 17.67 -13.18 -30.74
N ARG A 163 17.30 -14.04 -29.77
CA ARG A 163 15.94 -14.59 -29.69
C ARG A 163 14.89 -13.51 -29.42
N ILE A 164 15.18 -12.56 -28.53
CA ILE A 164 14.27 -11.44 -28.19
C ILE A 164 14.01 -10.54 -29.40
N LYS A 165 14.98 -10.41 -30.33
CA LYS A 165 14.82 -9.66 -31.59
C LYS A 165 13.61 -10.10 -32.42
N SER A 166 13.15 -11.35 -32.28
CA SER A 166 12.00 -11.88 -33.01
C SER A 166 10.65 -11.34 -32.51
N THR A 167 10.62 -10.64 -31.37
CA THR A 167 9.40 -10.07 -30.78
C THR A 167 9.14 -8.66 -31.34
N PRO A 168 7.98 -8.38 -31.98
CA PRO A 168 7.69 -7.11 -32.66
C PRO A 168 7.85 -5.85 -31.81
N ASP A 169 7.59 -5.94 -30.50
CA ASP A 169 7.58 -4.79 -29.60
C ASP A 169 8.98 -4.40 -29.08
N TYR A 170 10.02 -5.20 -29.34
CA TYR A 170 11.36 -4.98 -28.82
C TYR A 170 12.30 -4.36 -29.86
N LYS A 171 12.51 -3.04 -29.73
CA LYS A 171 13.52 -2.32 -30.52
C LYS A 171 14.89 -2.44 -29.85
N LEU A 172 15.75 -3.28 -30.43
CA LEU A 172 17.17 -3.36 -30.02
C LEU A 172 17.93 -2.14 -30.55
N ARG A 173 18.84 -1.59 -29.74
CA ARG A 173 19.74 -0.51 -30.14
C ARG A 173 20.67 -0.96 -31.28
N PRO A 174 21.06 -0.08 -32.21
CA PRO A 174 22.00 -0.44 -33.27
C PRO A 174 23.36 -0.85 -32.68
N GLU A 175 24.09 -1.70 -33.38
CA GLU A 175 25.50 -2.05 -33.07
C GLU A 175 25.76 -2.64 -31.68
N TRP A 176 24.72 -3.08 -30.96
CA TRP A 176 24.88 -3.59 -29.59
C TRP A 176 25.85 -4.77 -29.47
N LYS A 177 26.06 -5.56 -30.53
CA LYS A 177 26.99 -6.70 -30.53
C LYS A 177 28.46 -6.26 -30.43
N SER A 178 28.85 -5.18 -31.10
CA SER A 178 30.21 -4.62 -30.95
C SER A 178 30.42 -4.03 -29.57
N ASP A 179 29.38 -3.38 -29.01
CA ASP A 179 29.44 -2.84 -27.64
C ASP A 179 29.74 -3.93 -26.61
N VAL A 180 29.29 -5.17 -26.82
CA VAL A 180 29.53 -6.27 -25.87
C VAL A 180 31.02 -6.56 -25.68
N VAL A 181 31.79 -6.53 -26.76
CA VAL A 181 33.26 -6.70 -26.69
C VAL A 181 33.86 -5.56 -25.88
N GLN A 182 33.40 -4.33 -26.10
CA GLN A 182 33.83 -3.17 -25.31
C GLN A 182 33.41 -3.30 -23.84
N MET A 183 32.19 -3.74 -23.54
CA MET A 183 31.71 -3.92 -22.17
C MET A 183 32.56 -4.93 -21.40
N VAL A 184 32.88 -6.08 -21.99
CA VAL A 184 33.68 -7.13 -21.34
C VAL A 184 35.12 -6.66 -21.05
N THR A 185 35.68 -5.83 -21.93
CA THR A 185 37.03 -5.29 -21.76
C THR A 185 37.10 -4.10 -20.78
N THR A 186 36.05 -3.28 -20.74
CA THR A 186 36.03 -2.04 -19.93
C THR A 186 35.43 -2.25 -18.55
N GLN A 187 34.36 -3.04 -18.42
CA GLN A 187 33.68 -3.32 -17.16
C GLN A 187 34.29 -4.56 -16.49
N LYS A 188 35.37 -4.34 -15.75
CA LYS A 188 36.08 -5.38 -15.01
C LYS A 188 35.21 -6.02 -13.93
N GLY A 189 35.35 -7.32 -13.75
CA GLY A 189 34.69 -8.08 -12.70
C GLY A 189 34.77 -9.58 -12.94
N ALA A 190 34.11 -10.33 -12.06
CA ALA A 190 34.05 -11.78 -12.12
C ALA A 190 32.62 -12.26 -11.92
N VAL A 191 32.26 -13.41 -12.52
CA VAL A 191 30.98 -14.06 -12.26
C VAL A 191 31.21 -15.14 -11.21
N LEU A 192 30.59 -14.97 -10.05
CA LEU A 192 30.62 -15.94 -8.97
C LEU A 192 29.44 -16.89 -9.09
N LYS A 193 29.72 -18.18 -8.92
CA LYS A 193 28.69 -19.18 -8.67
C LYS A 193 28.57 -19.31 -7.15
N LEU A 194 27.43 -18.89 -6.61
CA LEU A 194 27.17 -18.87 -5.18
C LEU A 194 26.12 -19.91 -4.81
N LYS A 195 26.38 -20.71 -3.79
CA LYS A 195 25.35 -21.52 -3.11
C LYS A 195 24.66 -20.63 -2.08
N VAL A 196 23.44 -20.19 -2.38
CA VAL A 196 22.66 -19.32 -1.48
C VAL A 196 22.07 -20.16 -0.36
N ASN A 197 22.63 -20.06 0.84
CA ASN A 197 22.17 -20.81 2.00
C ASN A 197 20.81 -20.29 2.44
N ARG A 198 20.71 -18.95 2.61
CA ARG A 198 19.50 -18.26 3.02
C ARG A 198 19.46 -16.85 2.45
N LYS A 199 18.25 -16.33 2.25
CA LYS A 199 17.99 -14.94 1.84
C LYS A 199 16.95 -14.29 2.74
N ARG A 200 17.00 -12.97 2.84
CA ARG A 200 16.03 -12.18 3.62
C ARG A 200 15.72 -10.89 2.89
N LYS A 201 14.44 -10.59 2.71
CA LYS A 201 13.97 -9.37 2.06
C LYS A 201 13.88 -8.24 3.08
N ILE A 202 14.20 -7.04 2.65
CA ILE A 202 14.13 -5.82 3.46
C ILE A 202 13.12 -4.88 2.82
N TYR A 203 12.22 -4.38 3.65
CA TYR A 203 11.19 -3.43 3.27
C TYR A 203 11.28 -2.19 4.12
N GLU A 204 10.96 -1.05 3.51
CA GLU A 204 10.70 0.19 4.21
C GLU A 204 9.21 0.33 4.44
N GLN A 205 8.83 0.52 5.70
CA GLN A 205 7.45 0.80 6.07
C GLN A 205 7.08 2.21 5.60
N ARG A 206 5.89 2.35 5.01
CA ARG A 206 5.46 3.61 4.40
C ARG A 206 4.20 4.22 5.01
N LYS A 207 3.53 3.48 5.89
CA LYS A 207 2.30 3.95 6.52
C LYS A 207 2.60 5.19 7.37
N PRO A 208 1.63 6.10 7.56
CA PRO A 208 1.88 7.39 8.20
C PRO A 208 2.54 7.33 9.59
N TRP A 209 2.30 6.26 10.36
CA TRP A 209 2.77 6.09 11.72
C TRP A 209 4.13 5.39 11.87
N ASN A 210 4.68 4.80 10.80
CA ASN A 210 5.95 4.06 10.83
C ASN A 210 6.81 4.31 9.59
N ARG A 211 6.56 5.42 8.89
CA ARG A 211 7.27 5.77 7.66
C ARG A 211 8.78 5.86 7.89
N GLY A 212 9.55 5.21 7.02
CA GLY A 212 11.01 5.24 7.04
C GLY A 212 11.66 4.15 7.90
N HIS A 213 10.88 3.38 8.67
CA HIS A 213 11.42 2.25 9.41
C HIS A 213 11.66 1.06 8.49
N LEU A 214 12.84 0.46 8.59
CA LEU A 214 13.16 -0.77 7.90
C LEU A 214 12.68 -1.98 8.71
N ILE A 215 12.05 -2.92 8.02
CA ILE A 215 11.72 -4.24 8.53
C ILE A 215 12.32 -5.29 7.60
N ALA A 216 12.58 -6.47 8.14
CA ALA A 216 13.08 -7.58 7.35
C ALA A 216 12.22 -8.82 7.56
N THR A 217 12.11 -9.65 6.53
CA THR A 217 11.40 -10.92 6.64
C THR A 217 12.16 -11.92 7.49
N GLU A 218 11.57 -13.07 7.77
CA GLU A 218 12.35 -14.21 8.24
C GLU A 218 13.38 -14.64 7.18
N TRP A 219 14.40 -15.36 7.65
CA TRP A 219 15.38 -15.96 6.75
C TRP A 219 14.71 -17.12 5.99
N GLU A 220 14.77 -17.09 4.67
CA GLU A 220 14.26 -18.14 3.80
C GLU A 220 15.43 -19.01 3.32
N SER A 221 15.41 -20.31 3.62
CA SER A 221 16.41 -21.26 3.12
C SER A 221 16.16 -21.57 1.64
N VAL A 222 17.17 -21.37 0.79
CA VAL A 222 17.04 -21.54 -0.68
C VAL A 222 17.79 -22.78 -1.16
N GLY A 223 19.07 -22.92 -0.80
CA GLY A 223 19.91 -24.07 -1.13
C GLY A 223 20.31 -24.20 -2.60
N THR A 224 19.92 -23.26 -3.46
CA THR A 224 20.23 -23.26 -4.90
C THR A 224 21.57 -22.58 -5.20
N ALA A 225 22.22 -23.04 -6.27
CA ALA A 225 23.39 -22.37 -6.83
C ALA A 225 22.96 -21.36 -7.89
N GLU A 226 23.40 -20.13 -7.76
CA GLU A 226 23.03 -19.01 -8.64
C GLU A 226 24.29 -18.21 -9.04
N ASN A 227 24.23 -17.58 -10.22
CA ASN A 227 25.33 -16.78 -10.75
C ASN A 227 25.11 -15.30 -10.42
N TYR A 228 26.14 -14.67 -9.90
CA TYR A 228 26.15 -13.25 -9.54
C TYR A 228 27.41 -12.57 -10.08
N PHE A 229 27.32 -11.29 -10.40
CA PHE A 229 28.46 -10.50 -10.86
C PHE A 229 29.12 -9.77 -9.69
N LEU A 230 30.43 -9.86 -9.55
CA LEU A 230 31.20 -9.09 -8.57
C LEU A 230 32.00 -8.01 -9.31
N ARG A 231 31.71 -6.74 -9.01
CA ARG A 231 32.45 -5.59 -9.54
C ARG A 231 33.78 -5.40 -8.81
N ASP A 232 34.75 -4.83 -9.53
CA ASP A 232 35.99 -4.21 -9.02
C ASP A 232 36.91 -5.08 -8.15
N ARG A 233 36.59 -6.36 -7.91
CA ARG A 233 37.50 -7.37 -7.38
C ARG A 233 38.09 -8.21 -8.51
N GLY A 234 39.16 -7.70 -9.10
CA GLY A 234 40.18 -8.44 -9.86
C GLY A 234 39.70 -9.59 -10.78
N SER A 235 40.60 -10.55 -10.99
CA SER A 235 40.32 -11.83 -11.63
C SER A 235 39.94 -12.90 -10.59
N CYS A 236 39.34 -14.00 -11.03
CA CYS A 236 38.98 -15.14 -10.18
C CYS A 236 40.09 -15.70 -9.28
N SER A 237 41.36 -15.37 -9.55
CA SER A 237 42.52 -15.72 -8.73
C SER A 237 42.50 -15.16 -7.31
N GLU A 238 41.79 -14.05 -7.07
CA GLU A 238 41.71 -13.42 -5.74
C GLU A 238 40.58 -13.97 -4.87
N ILE A 239 39.67 -14.75 -5.46
CA ILE A 239 38.44 -15.22 -4.81
C ILE A 239 38.66 -16.61 -4.23
N ARG A 240 38.33 -16.78 -2.95
CA ARG A 240 38.48 -18.07 -2.25
C ARG A 240 37.21 -18.89 -2.37
N ILE A 241 37.31 -20.07 -2.97
CA ILE A 241 36.22 -21.05 -2.98
C ILE A 241 35.99 -21.54 -1.54
N GLY A 242 34.73 -21.70 -1.15
CA GLY A 242 34.29 -22.04 0.21
C GLY A 242 34.15 -20.85 1.16
N GLU A 243 34.48 -19.63 0.70
CA GLU A 243 34.29 -18.43 1.51
C GLU A 243 32.79 -18.15 1.69
N LYS A 244 32.37 -17.97 2.94
CA LYS A 244 31.00 -17.58 3.30
C LYS A 244 30.92 -16.08 3.42
N LEU A 245 30.01 -15.47 2.68
CA LEU A 245 29.91 -14.03 2.55
C LEU A 245 28.45 -13.59 2.64
N LEU A 246 28.28 -12.41 3.24
CA LEU A 246 27.02 -11.68 3.26
C LEU A 246 27.07 -10.58 2.22
N TYR A 247 26.12 -10.61 1.29
CA TYR A 247 26.01 -9.63 0.22
C TYR A 247 24.58 -9.11 0.10
N SER A 248 24.41 -7.96 -0.54
CA SER A 248 23.11 -7.46 -0.96
C SER A 248 23.07 -7.36 -2.48
N PRO A 249 22.49 -8.33 -3.20
CA PRO A 249 22.47 -8.28 -4.65
C PRO A 249 21.59 -7.13 -5.14
N ILE A 250 22.06 -6.40 -6.16
CA ILE A 250 21.31 -5.34 -6.83
C ILE A 250 21.13 -5.66 -8.31
N TRP A 251 20.03 -5.17 -8.87
CA TRP A 251 19.85 -5.14 -10.31
C TRP A 251 20.24 -3.76 -10.81
N GLU A 252 21.20 -3.69 -11.72
CA GLU A 252 21.62 -2.42 -12.30
C GLU A 252 20.68 -2.04 -13.45
N GLU A 253 20.06 -0.87 -13.33
CA GLU A 253 19.12 -0.38 -14.32
C GLU A 253 19.85 0.11 -15.58
N SER A 254 19.28 -0.21 -16.74
CA SER A 254 19.69 0.33 -18.04
C SER A 254 18.46 0.89 -18.73
N GLN A 255 18.59 2.07 -19.32
CA GLN A 255 17.52 2.72 -20.10
C GLN A 255 17.51 2.27 -21.56
N VAL A 256 18.54 1.53 -21.99
CA VAL A 256 18.66 1.00 -23.35
C VAL A 256 18.45 -0.51 -23.37
N SER A 257 17.98 -1.01 -24.51
CA SER A 257 17.78 -2.44 -24.78
C SER A 257 18.59 -2.88 -26.01
N PRO A 258 19.42 -3.94 -25.94
CA PRO A 258 19.84 -4.63 -24.70
C PRO A 258 20.48 -3.65 -23.69
N PRO A 259 20.75 -4.06 -22.45
CA PRO A 259 21.49 -3.23 -21.51
C PRO A 259 22.90 -2.89 -22.02
N ASP A 260 23.39 -1.70 -21.66
CA ASP A 260 24.78 -1.23 -21.82
C ASP A 260 25.62 -1.45 -20.54
N VAL A 261 25.01 -2.10 -19.55
CA VAL A 261 25.62 -2.51 -18.28
C VAL A 261 25.84 -4.02 -18.32
N LEU A 262 27.11 -4.46 -18.19
CA LEU A 262 27.50 -5.85 -18.42
C LEU A 262 26.77 -6.87 -17.52
N PRO A 263 26.67 -6.69 -16.18
CA PRO A 263 25.90 -7.61 -15.33
C PRO A 263 24.47 -7.83 -15.80
N THR A 264 23.75 -6.74 -16.05
CA THR A 264 22.35 -6.75 -16.51
C THR A 264 22.23 -7.34 -17.91
N PHE A 265 23.18 -7.04 -18.80
CA PHE A 265 23.26 -7.64 -20.14
C PHE A 265 23.41 -9.17 -20.08
N LEU A 266 24.25 -9.68 -19.17
CA LEU A 266 24.43 -11.10 -18.89
C LEU A 266 23.23 -11.71 -18.12
N GLY A 267 22.41 -10.87 -17.49
CA GLY A 267 21.23 -11.28 -16.72
C GLY A 267 21.58 -11.72 -15.29
N PHE A 268 22.61 -11.13 -14.71
CA PHE A 268 23.03 -11.39 -13.34
C PHE A 268 22.78 -10.17 -12.45
N HIS A 269 22.52 -10.43 -11.17
CA HIS A 269 22.58 -9.39 -10.15
C HIS A 269 24.03 -9.07 -9.80
N THR A 270 24.31 -7.81 -9.49
CA THR A 270 25.62 -7.38 -8.99
C THR A 270 25.68 -7.52 -7.48
N LEU A 271 26.73 -8.15 -6.97
CA LEU A 271 27.02 -8.24 -5.55
C LEU A 271 27.65 -6.93 -5.08
N GLN A 272 27.07 -6.37 -4.03
CA GLN A 272 27.68 -5.30 -3.24
C GLN A 272 27.72 -5.73 -1.77
N PRO A 273 28.66 -5.19 -0.97
CA PRO A 273 28.63 -5.33 0.48
C PRO A 273 27.24 -4.97 1.02
N VAL A 274 26.84 -5.61 2.12
CA VAL A 274 25.58 -5.25 2.79
C VAL A 274 25.62 -3.76 3.15
N PRO A 275 24.67 -2.94 2.65
CA PRO A 275 24.64 -1.53 2.97
C PRO A 275 24.59 -1.31 4.49
N PRO A 276 25.18 -0.22 5.04
CA PRO A 276 25.15 0.03 6.48
C PRO A 276 23.74 0.03 7.08
N LYS A 277 22.74 0.54 6.33
CA LYS A 277 21.33 0.52 6.74
C LYS A 277 20.73 -0.89 6.89
N PHE A 278 21.37 -1.90 6.29
CA PHE A 278 20.93 -3.30 6.30
C PHE A 278 21.71 -4.18 7.29
N GLU A 279 22.87 -3.72 7.79
CA GLU A 279 23.71 -4.45 8.73
C GLU A 279 22.96 -4.96 9.99
N PRO A 280 22.02 -4.22 10.60
CA PRO A 280 21.27 -4.71 11.75
C PRO A 280 20.46 -5.98 11.45
N PHE A 281 20.07 -6.20 10.18
CA PHE A 281 19.27 -7.34 9.74
C PHE A 281 20.11 -8.51 9.21
N ALA A 282 21.44 -8.33 9.14
CA ALA A 282 22.37 -9.34 8.66
C ALA A 282 22.71 -10.41 9.72
N LYS A 283 22.30 -10.19 10.97
CA LYS A 283 22.49 -11.12 12.10
C LYS A 283 21.44 -12.24 12.09
#